data_AF-A0A843GQ97-F1
#
_entry.id   AF-A0A843GQ97-F1
#
_cell.length_a   1.000
_cell.length_b   1.000
_cell.length_c   1.000
_cell.angle_alpha   90.00
_cell.angle_beta   90.00
_cell.angle_gamma   90.00
#
_symmetry.space_group_name_H-M   'P 1'
#
loop_
_entity.id
_entity.type
_entity.pdbx_description
1 polymer ?
#
loop_
_entity_poly.entity_id
_entity_poly.type
_entity_poly.pdbx_seq_one_letter_code
_entity_poly.pdbx_strand_id
1 'polypeptide(L)'
;MARKPMVTRTIITTKVNVLCLDITSAESFNKVLTLPRTYKDDKKLLKAVESVVNSDTEKAVHIVDKKEVQTLYGMNEQTFIDNALILDPETRKAFGVTEDED
;
A
#
# COMPACT_ATOMS: atom_id res chain seq x y z
N MET A 1 -18.81 -28.59 7.38
CA MET A 1 -17.44 -28.12 7.13
C MET A 1 -17.21 -26.91 8.03
N ALA A 2 -16.36 -27.01 9.06
CA ALA A 2 -16.14 -25.89 9.97
C ALA A 2 -15.43 -24.75 9.22
N ARG A 3 -15.94 -23.52 9.33
CA ARG A 3 -15.26 -22.36 8.76
C ARG A 3 -13.91 -22.23 9.45
N LYS A 4 -12.82 -22.26 8.67
CA LYS A 4 -11.49 -21.96 9.20
C LYS A 4 -11.53 -20.54 9.79
N PRO A 5 -10.99 -20.32 10.99
CA PRO A 5 -10.94 -18.98 11.56
C PRO A 5 -10.08 -18.07 10.65
N MET A 6 -10.55 -16.83 10.47
CA MET A 6 -9.93 -15.84 9.60
C MET A 6 -9.73 -14.54 10.38
N VAL A 7 -8.57 -13.94 10.21
CA VAL A 7 -8.32 -12.57 10.63
C VAL A 7 -8.91 -11.66 9.55
N THR A 8 -9.82 -10.77 9.95
CA THR A 8 -10.47 -9.83 9.02
C THR A 8 -10.30 -8.41 9.52
N ARG A 9 -10.06 -7.49 8.58
CA ARG A 9 -9.97 -6.05 8.87
C ARG A 9 -10.49 -5.25 7.69
N THR A 10 -11.36 -4.29 7.99
CA THR A 10 -11.77 -3.30 7.00
C THR A 10 -10.69 -2.22 6.89
N ILE A 11 -10.21 -1.99 5.67
CA ILE A 11 -9.19 -0.98 5.38
C ILE A 11 -9.76 -0.01 4.35
N ILE A 12 -9.58 1.30 4.61
CA ILE A 12 -9.84 2.34 3.63
C ILE A 12 -8.55 2.53 2.83
N THR A 13 -8.65 2.31 1.53
CA THR A 13 -7.54 2.40 0.57
C THR A 13 -7.82 3.48 -0.44
N THR A 14 -6.77 4.05 -1.02
CA THR A 14 -6.87 5.00 -2.12
C THR A 14 -6.50 4.28 -3.41
N LYS A 15 -7.48 4.05 -4.27
CA LYS A 15 -7.26 3.57 -5.63
C LYS A 15 -6.94 4.79 -6.49
N VAL A 16 -5.78 4.79 -7.12
CA VAL A 16 -5.29 5.92 -7.90
C VAL A 16 -4.93 5.44 -9.31
N ASN A 17 -5.36 6.22 -10.30
CA ASN A 17 -4.94 6.09 -11.68
C ASN A 17 -3.87 7.16 -11.95
N VAL A 18 -2.70 6.73 -12.38
CA VAL A 18 -1.51 7.57 -12.50
C VAL A 18 -1.02 7.52 -13.94
N LEU A 19 -0.75 8.69 -14.49
CA LEU A 19 -0.02 8.84 -15.74
C LEU A 19 1.46 8.61 -15.43
N CYS A 20 2.02 7.58 -16.04
CA CYS A 20 3.42 7.22 -15.97
C CYS A 20 4.09 7.43 -17.33
N LEU A 21 5.41 7.62 -17.31
CA LEU A 21 6.26 7.67 -18.48
C LEU A 21 7.29 6.55 -18.38
N ASP A 22 7.37 5.73 -19.42
CA ASP A 22 8.45 4.77 -19.60
C ASP A 22 9.65 5.49 -20.23
N ILE A 23 10.76 5.51 -19.49
CA ILE A 23 11.99 6.21 -19.87
C ILE A 23 12.67 5.52 -21.07
N THR A 24 12.48 4.21 -21.21
CA THR A 24 13.13 3.38 -22.22
C THR A 24 12.49 3.57 -23.59
N SER A 25 11.15 3.49 -23.62
CA SER A 25 10.36 3.64 -24.85
C SER A 25 9.96 5.08 -25.15
N ALA A 26 10.10 5.99 -24.17
CA ALA A 26 9.59 7.36 -24.20
C ALA A 26 8.06 7.45 -24.38
N GLU A 27 7.33 6.39 -24.03
CA GLU A 27 5.87 6.33 -24.13
C GLU A 27 5.20 6.63 -22.78
N SER A 28 4.01 7.23 -22.84
CA SER A 28 3.19 7.46 -21.65
C SER A 28 2.09 6.41 -21.54
N PHE A 29 1.83 5.96 -20.32
CA PHE A 29 0.82 4.94 -20.04
C PHE A 29 0.14 5.19 -18.69
N ASN A 30 -1.06 4.64 -18.52
CA ASN A 30 -1.80 4.75 -17.26
C ASN A 30 -1.59 3.50 -16.41
N LYS A 31 -1.27 3.69 -15.13
CA LYS A 31 -1.11 2.62 -14.15
C LYS A 31 -2.09 2.81 -13.00
N VAL A 32 -2.87 1.77 -12.73
CA VAL A 32 -3.82 1.76 -11.61
C VAL A 32 -3.19 1.01 -10.44
N LEU A 33 -3.14 1.66 -9.28
CA LEU A 33 -2.59 1.08 -8.07
C LEU A 33 -3.45 1.41 -6.85
N THR A 34 -3.30 0.60 -5.80
CA THR A 34 -4.06 0.73 -4.55
C THR A 34 -3.08 0.99 -3.43
N LEU A 35 -3.15 2.18 -2.83
CA LEU A 35 -2.34 2.55 -1.68
C LEU A 35 -3.15 2.40 -0.39
N PRO A 36 -2.52 1.97 0.72
CA PRO A 36 -3.17 2.01 2.02
C PRO A 36 -3.38 3.46 2.47
N ARG A 37 -4.40 3.68 3.31
CA ARG A 37 -4.77 5.00 3.87
C ARG A 37 -5.42 5.94 2.85
N THR A 38 -5.87 7.07 3.37
CA THR A 38 -6.48 8.18 2.61
C THR A 38 -5.51 9.34 2.50
N TYR A 39 -5.59 10.08 1.38
CA TYR A 39 -4.71 11.20 1.09
C TYR A 39 -5.54 12.45 0.80
N LYS A 40 -5.49 13.40 1.74
CA LYS A 40 -6.19 14.69 1.60
C LYS A 40 -5.56 15.61 0.55
N ASP A 41 -4.25 15.48 0.33
CA ASP A 41 -3.46 16.34 -0.56
C ASP A 41 -2.86 15.50 -1.69
N ASP A 42 -3.07 15.93 -2.93
CA ASP A 42 -2.58 15.26 -4.13
C ASP A 42 -1.06 15.25 -4.20
N LYS A 43 -0.37 16.24 -3.62
CA LYS A 43 1.09 16.23 -3.54
C LYS A 43 1.62 15.09 -2.67
N LYS A 44 0.93 14.81 -1.55
CA LYS A 44 1.28 13.69 -0.67
C LYS A 44 0.97 12.35 -1.32
N LEU A 45 -0.14 12.28 -2.05
CA LEU A 45 -0.50 11.10 -2.82
C LEU A 45 0.53 10.81 -3.90
N LEU A 46 0.94 11.82 -4.67
CA LEU A 46 1.92 11.66 -5.74
C LEU A 46 3.27 11.18 -5.20
N LYS A 47 3.76 11.73 -4.07
CA LYS A 47 4.97 11.23 -3.41
C LYS A 47 4.88 9.76 -3.00
N ALA A 48 3.72 9.34 -2.47
CA ALA A 48 3.51 7.93 -2.11
C ALA A 48 3.46 7.03 -3.36
N VAL A 49 2.84 7.50 -4.45
CA VAL A 49 2.87 6.82 -5.74
C VAL A 49 4.29 6.70 -6.28
N GLU A 50 5.05 7.80 -6.26
CA GLU A 50 6.44 7.85 -6.71
C GLU A 50 7.31 6.83 -5.95
N SER A 51 7.14 6.68 -4.63
CA SER A 51 7.89 5.70 -3.84
C SER A 51 7.62 4.24 -4.22
N VAL A 52 6.51 3.97 -4.93
CA VAL A 52 6.11 2.62 -5.36
C VAL A 52 6.38 2.39 -6.85
N VAL A 53 6.24 3.43 -7.66
CA VAL A 53 6.26 3.34 -9.14
C VAL A 53 7.61 3.76 -9.73
N ASN A 54 8.29 4.74 -9.12
CA ASN A 54 9.51 5.26 -9.73
C ASN A 54 10.62 4.21 -9.71
N SER A 55 11.18 3.99 -10.87
CA SER A 55 12.31 3.11 -11.13
C SER A 55 13.16 3.71 -12.25
N ASP A 56 14.25 3.05 -12.61
CA ASP A 56 15.09 3.48 -13.75
C ASP A 56 14.36 3.40 -15.09
N THR A 57 13.25 2.65 -15.17
CA THR A 57 12.46 2.45 -16.39
C THR A 57 11.15 3.21 -16.40
N GLU A 58 10.54 3.51 -15.25
CA GLU A 58 9.22 4.14 -15.17
C GLU A 58 9.22 5.31 -14.20
N LYS A 59 8.53 6.40 -14.55
CA LYS A 59 8.28 7.54 -13.65
C LYS A 59 6.81 7.89 -13.58
N ALA A 60 6.31 8.09 -12.36
CA ALA A 60 5.00 8.70 -12.14
C ALA A 60 5.07 10.20 -12.44
N VAL A 61 4.12 10.71 -13.23
CA VAL A 61 4.11 12.11 -13.68
C VAL A 61 2.93 12.87 -13.09
N HIS A 62 1.74 12.27 -13.13
CA HIS A 62 0.51 12.95 -12.70
C HIS A 62 -0.55 11.97 -12.21
N ILE A 63 -1.37 12.41 -11.26
CA ILE A 63 -2.55 11.66 -10.82
C ILE A 63 -3.71 12.01 -11.76
N VAL A 64 -4.19 11.04 -12.51
CA VAL A 64 -5.32 11.20 -13.44
C VAL A 64 -6.65 11.12 -12.69
N ASP A 65 -6.77 10.18 -11.76
CA ASP A 65 -7.97 9.99 -10.96
C ASP A 65 -7.62 9.36 -9.60
N LYS A 66 -8.43 9.63 -8.58
CA LYS A 66 -8.30 9.01 -7.26
C LYS A 66 -9.66 8.72 -6.66
N LYS A 67 -9.77 7.57 -5.98
CA LYS A 67 -10.98 7.16 -5.28
C LYS A 67 -10.64 6.47 -3.98
N GLU A 68 -11.30 6.89 -2.92
CA GLU A 68 -11.28 6.18 -1.64
C GLU A 68 -12.24 4.98 -1.71
N VAL A 69 -11.73 3.80 -1.35
CA VAL A 69 -12.48 2.54 -1.36
C VAL A 69 -12.31 1.85 -0.02
N GLN A 70 -13.44 1.60 0.63
CA GLN A 70 -13.49 0.79 1.85
C GLN A 70 -13.66 -0.68 1.44
N THR A 71 -12.74 -1.54 1.89
CA THR A 71 -12.75 -2.96 1.53
C THR A 71 -12.45 -3.82 2.76
N LEU A 72 -13.24 -4.88 2.95
CA LEU A 72 -13.01 -5.90 3.98
C LEU A 72 -11.97 -6.88 3.45
N TYR A 73 -10.79 -6.88 4.04
CA TYR A 73 -9.75 -7.86 3.75
C TYR A 73 -9.80 -8.98 4.78
N GLY A 74 -9.47 -10.20 4.35
CA GLY A 74 -9.38 -11.36 5.21
C GLY A 74 -8.20 -12.24 4.82
N MET A 75 -7.57 -12.85 5.81
CA MET A 75 -6.52 -13.84 5.63
C MET A 75 -6.62 -14.95 6.69
N ASN A 76 -6.01 -16.10 6.41
CA ASN A 76 -5.95 -17.22 7.36
C ASN A 76 -5.10 -16.82 8.58
N GLU A 77 -5.45 -17.34 9.76
CA GLU A 77 -4.70 -17.08 11.00
C GLU A 77 -3.23 -17.49 10.89
N GLN A 78 -2.92 -18.64 10.27
CA GLN A 78 -1.53 -19.07 10.12
C GLN A 78 -0.71 -18.06 9.30
N THR A 79 -1.23 -17.62 8.15
CA THR A 79 -0.56 -16.61 7.32
C THR A 79 -0.41 -15.28 8.08
N PHE A 80 -1.36 -14.92 8.94
CA PHE A 80 -1.23 -13.73 9.77
C PHE A 80 -0.10 -13.90 10.79
N ILE A 81 -0.06 -15.03 11.50
CA ILE A 81 0.99 -15.34 12.48
C ILE A 81 2.37 -15.35 11.82
N ASP A 82 2.49 -15.91 10.62
CA ASP A 82 3.77 -16.05 9.92
C ASP A 82 4.34 -14.72 9.41
N ASN A 83 3.49 -13.72 9.11
CA ASN A 83 3.90 -12.47 8.46
C ASN A 83 3.73 -11.22 9.34
N ALA A 84 3.03 -11.32 10.47
CA ALA A 84 2.79 -10.18 11.35
C ALA A 84 3.95 -9.93 12.30
N LEU A 85 4.19 -8.66 12.62
CA LEU A 85 5.06 -8.28 13.72
C LEU A 85 4.34 -8.55 15.05
N ILE A 86 5.03 -9.20 15.99
CA ILE A 86 4.52 -9.39 17.36
C ILE A 86 4.65 -8.06 18.08
N LEU A 87 3.55 -7.54 18.62
CA LEU A 87 3.49 -6.25 19.31
C LEU A 87 3.26 -6.44 20.81
N ASP A 88 3.83 -5.54 21.61
CA ASP A 88 3.55 -5.41 23.03
C ASP A 88 2.10 -4.90 23.25
N PRO A 89 1.28 -5.57 24.08
CA PRO A 89 -0.12 -5.18 24.27
C PRO A 89 -0.33 -3.80 24.89
N GLU A 90 0.60 -3.33 25.72
CA GLU A 90 0.51 -2.06 26.44
C GLU A 90 1.05 -0.90 25.60
N THR A 91 2.25 -1.08 25.03
CA THR A 91 2.95 -0.01 24.29
C THR A 91 2.64 0.00 22.80
N ARG A 92 2.12 -1.11 22.25
CA ARG A 92 1.89 -1.36 20.81
C ARG A 92 3.14 -1.25 19.95
N LYS A 93 4.33 -1.35 20.55
CA LYS A 93 5.61 -1.40 19.85
C LYS A 93 5.94 -2.84 19.46
N ALA A 94 6.71 -3.03 18.39
CA ALA A 94 7.14 -4.36 17.97
C ALA A 94 8.20 -4.91 18.93
N PHE A 95 8.10 -6.20 19.29
CA PHE A 95 9.15 -6.89 20.04
C PHE A 95 10.35 -7.15 19.13
N GLY A 96 11.57 -6.79 19.58
CA GLY A 96 12.82 -7.21 18.93
C GLY A 96 13.23 -6.42 17.68
N VAL A 97 12.61 -5.28 17.38
CA VAL A 97 13.14 -4.34 16.36
C VAL A 97 14.13 -3.43 17.06
N THR A 98 15.44 -3.66 16.87
CA THR A 98 16.44 -2.61 17.11
C THR A 98 16.21 -1.55 16.03
N GLU A 99 16.19 -0.29 16.45
CA GLU A 99 16.11 0.87 15.55
C GLU A 99 17.43 0.98 14.78
N ASP A 100 17.64 0.14 13.77
CA ASP A 100 18.77 0.25 12.84
C ASP A 100 18.23 0.36 11.40
N GLU A 101 18.33 1.59 10.85
CA GLU A 101 18.37 2.00 9.42
C GLU A 101 17.11 1.69 8.57
N ASP A 102 16.42 2.63 7.89
CA ASP A 102 16.73 3.91 7.24
C ASP A 102 15.57 4.93 7.32
#